data_AF-A0A349X1R7-F1
#
_entry.id   AF-A0A349X1R7-F1
#
_cell.length_a   1.000
_cell.length_b   1.000
_cell.length_c   1.000
_cell.angle_alpha   90.00
_cell.angle_beta   90.00
_cell.angle_gamma   90.00
#
_symmetry.space_group_name_H-M   'P 1'
#
loop_
_entity.id
_entity.type
_entity.pdbx_description
1 polymer ?
#
loop_
_entity_poly.entity_id
_entity_poly.type
_entity_poly.pdbx_seq_one_letter_code
_entity_poly.pdbx_strand_id
1 'polypeptide(L)'
;MDILEHVDDDLKLLKEYVDKSPPKTNFVISVPAFMFLWSDHDVFLEHKRRYTLKQLEQLVLASGLQLTRSSYYYGLLFPIVSLLRIAKNKFKTSKLAQSELAQHNPLTNWTLRKICLLELRFMRWNKLAGLTAFCLAVKK
;
A
#
# COMPACT_ATOMS: atom_id res chain seq x y z
N MET A 1 4.00 9.66 0.64
CA MET A 1 3.19 8.43 0.63
C MET A 1 3.00 8.07 -0.83
N ASP A 2 3.09 6.78 -1.17
CA ASP A 2 2.82 6.24 -2.50
C ASP A 2 3.77 6.80 -3.59
N ILE A 3 5.08 6.70 -3.35
CA ILE A 3 6.14 7.17 -4.27
C ILE A 3 7.04 6.01 -4.72
N LEU A 4 7.30 5.04 -3.85
CA LEU A 4 8.26 3.96 -4.09
C LEU A 4 7.81 3.04 -5.24
N GLU A 5 6.52 2.96 -5.50
CA GLU A 5 5.93 2.18 -6.58
C GLU A 5 6.10 2.82 -7.97
N HIS A 6 6.47 4.10 -8.06
CA HIS A 6 6.65 4.81 -9.33
C HIS A 6 8.10 4.84 -9.82
N VAL A 7 9.05 4.50 -8.96
CA VAL A 7 10.48 4.52 -9.31
C VAL A 7 11.01 3.13 -9.68
N ASP A 8 12.02 3.10 -10.53
CA ASP A 8 12.68 1.83 -10.92
C ASP A 8 13.58 1.29 -9.82
N ASP A 9 14.32 2.18 -9.14
CA ASP A 9 15.22 1.84 -8.04
C ASP A 9 14.73 2.48 -6.73
N ASP A 10 13.77 1.79 -6.12
CA ASP A 10 13.16 2.13 -4.83
C ASP A 10 14.18 2.14 -3.68
N LEU A 11 15.14 1.20 -3.70
CA LEU A 11 16.20 1.11 -2.70
C LEU A 11 17.14 2.32 -2.77
N LYS A 12 17.62 2.67 -3.96
CA LYS A 12 18.49 3.82 -4.14
C LYS A 12 17.78 5.10 -3.72
N LEU A 13 16.54 5.30 -4.15
CA LEU A 13 15.74 6.47 -3.76
C LEU A 13 15.61 6.54 -2.24
N LEU A 14 15.17 5.46 -1.58
CA LEU A 14 14.98 5.44 -0.14
C LEU A 14 16.30 5.71 0.60
N LYS A 15 17.39 5.10 0.16
CA LYS A 15 18.72 5.31 0.75
C LYS A 15 19.19 6.76 0.64
N GLU A 16 18.99 7.42 -0.50
CA GLU A 16 19.32 8.84 -0.65
C GLU A 16 18.56 9.73 0.35
N TYR A 17 17.28 9.45 0.61
CA TYR A 17 16.52 10.15 1.64
C TYR A 17 17.03 9.86 3.04
N VAL A 18 17.34 8.60 3.33
CA VAL A 18 17.89 8.18 4.63
C VAL A 18 19.22 8.88 4.88
N ASP A 19 20.14 8.89 3.92
CA ASP A 19 21.47 9.48 4.08
C ASP A 19 21.40 10.98 4.35
N LYS A 20 20.48 11.70 3.70
CA LYS A 20 20.25 13.15 3.90
C LYS A 20 19.51 13.52 5.19
N SER A 21 18.88 12.56 5.86
CA SER A 21 18.09 12.84 7.06
C SER A 21 18.94 12.84 8.33
N PRO A 22 18.61 13.64 9.36
CA PRO A 22 19.34 13.57 10.63
C PRO A 22 19.10 12.24 11.36
N PRO A 23 20.00 11.82 12.26
CA PRO A 23 19.78 10.67 13.13
C PRO A 23 18.47 10.80 13.92
N LYS A 24 17.85 9.67 14.28
CA LYS A 24 16.55 9.58 14.98
C LYS A 24 15.34 10.12 14.20
N THR A 25 15.46 10.29 12.89
CA THR A 25 14.33 10.67 12.03
C THR A 25 13.38 9.49 11.82
N ASN A 26 12.07 9.73 11.99
CA ASN A 26 11.03 8.74 11.68
C ASN A 26 10.68 8.76 10.19
N PHE A 27 10.66 7.58 9.59
CA PHE A 27 10.23 7.33 8.23
C PHE A 27 8.90 6.59 8.24
N VAL A 28 7.90 7.20 7.62
CA VAL A 28 6.56 6.63 7.45
C VAL A 28 6.38 6.30 5.98
N ILE A 29 6.16 5.03 5.67
CA ILE A 29 6.07 4.53 4.30
C ILE A 29 4.74 3.78 4.13
N SER A 30 3.98 4.16 3.12
CA SER A 30 2.84 3.42 2.59
C SER A 30 3.09 3.09 1.13
N VAL A 31 2.74 1.87 0.73
CA VAL A 31 2.80 1.40 -0.65
C VAL A 31 1.65 0.43 -0.94
N PRO A 32 1.18 0.30 -2.20
CA PRO A 32 0.11 -0.61 -2.55
C PRO A 32 0.52 -2.06 -2.31
N ALA A 33 -0.38 -2.83 -1.67
CA ALA A 33 -0.11 -4.20 -1.30
C ALA A 33 -0.42 -5.19 -2.43
N PHE A 34 0.35 -6.27 -2.45
CA PHE A 34 0.18 -7.50 -3.22
C PHE A 34 0.06 -7.36 -4.74
N MET A 35 0.99 -7.98 -5.47
CA MET A 35 1.00 -7.91 -6.92
C MET A 35 -0.20 -8.58 -7.60
N PHE A 36 -0.83 -9.59 -7.00
CA PHE A 36 -2.03 -10.21 -7.58
C PHE A 36 -3.26 -9.27 -7.59
N LEU A 37 -3.22 -8.16 -6.84
CA LEU A 37 -4.25 -7.12 -6.84
C LEU A 37 -4.03 -6.04 -7.92
N TRP A 38 -3.01 -6.21 -8.77
CA TRP A 38 -2.73 -5.32 -9.88
C TRP A 38 -3.95 -5.19 -10.80
N SER A 39 -4.32 -3.96 -11.15
CA SER A 39 -5.43 -3.69 -12.06
C SER A 39 -5.09 -2.55 -13.03
N ASP A 40 -6.01 -2.25 -13.95
CA ASP A 40 -5.86 -1.11 -14.86
C ASP A 40 -5.71 0.24 -14.12
N HIS A 41 -6.14 0.30 -12.85
CA HIS A 41 -5.91 1.47 -12.01
C HIS A 41 -4.43 1.69 -11.71
N ASP A 42 -3.67 0.61 -11.50
CA ASP A 42 -2.21 0.70 -11.32
C ASP A 42 -1.51 1.16 -12.59
N VAL A 43 -1.97 0.69 -13.75
CA VAL A 43 -1.46 1.14 -15.05
C VAL A 43 -1.77 2.61 -15.28
N PHE A 44 -3.00 3.03 -14.96
CA PHE A 44 -3.42 4.44 -15.04
C PHE A 44 -2.59 5.36 -14.13
N LEU A 45 -2.21 4.88 -12.94
CA LEU A 45 -1.34 5.60 -12.02
C LEU A 45 0.14 5.48 -12.38
N GLU A 46 0.51 4.78 -13.45
CA GLU A 46 1.91 4.52 -13.83
C GLU A 46 2.71 3.86 -12.70
N HIS A 47 2.05 3.01 -11.92
CA HIS A 47 2.75 2.15 -10.97
C HIS A 47 3.66 1.20 -11.73
N LYS A 48 4.75 0.82 -11.09
CA LYS A 48 5.70 -0.18 -11.58
C LYS A 48 5.63 -1.48 -10.79
N ARG A 49 5.21 -1.42 -9.52
CA ARG A 49 5.16 -2.58 -8.62
C ARG A 49 4.17 -2.41 -7.48
N ARG A 50 3.85 -3.55 -6.85
CA ARG A 50 3.16 -3.63 -5.55
C ARG A 50 3.98 -4.51 -4.61
N TYR A 51 3.85 -4.25 -3.31
CA TYR A 51 4.70 -4.87 -2.31
C TYR A 51 3.94 -5.86 -1.43
N THR A 52 4.61 -6.92 -1.02
CA THR A 52 4.27 -7.64 0.21
C THR A 52 4.91 -6.93 1.39
N LEU A 53 4.37 -7.11 2.59
CA LEU A 53 4.93 -6.56 3.83
C LEU A 53 6.40 -6.98 4.00
N LYS A 54 6.71 -8.24 3.69
CA LYS A 54 8.08 -8.77 3.75
C LYS A 54 9.03 -8.06 2.79
N GLN A 55 8.59 -7.79 1.55
CA GLN A 55 9.40 -7.03 0.58
C GLN A 55 9.65 -5.60 1.08
N LEU A 56 8.63 -4.93 1.62
CA LEU A 56 8.77 -3.59 2.19
C LEU A 56 9.73 -3.59 3.39
N GLU A 57 9.62 -4.56 4.30
CA GLU A 57 10.52 -4.70 5.45
C GLU A 57 11.97 -4.90 5.00
N GLN A 58 12.21 -5.76 3.99
CA GLN A 58 13.53 -5.99 3.42
C GLN A 58 14.11 -4.72 2.79
N LEU A 59 13.31 -3.98 2.03
CA LEU A 59 13.71 -2.70 1.42
C LEU A 59 14.15 -1.68 2.48
N VAL A 60 13.35 -1.53 3.55
CA VAL A 60 13.62 -0.62 4.66
C VAL A 60 14.89 -1.00 5.43
N LEU A 61 15.10 -2.28 5.71
CA LEU A 61 16.32 -2.75 6.36
C LEU A 61 17.56 -2.53 5.47
N ALA A 62 17.44 -2.79 4.17
CA ALA A 62 18.50 -2.59 3.20
C ALA A 62 18.86 -1.12 3.00
N SER A 63 17.92 -0.19 3.21
CA SER A 63 18.19 1.25 3.16
C SER A 63 18.89 1.79 4.41
N GLY A 64 19.25 0.95 5.38
CA GLY A 64 19.93 1.33 6.61
C GLY A 64 19.00 1.85 7.72
N LEU A 65 17.68 1.71 7.56
CA LEU A 65 16.72 2.07 8.59
C LEU A 65 16.50 0.92 9.58
N GLN A 66 16.14 1.27 10.80
CA GLN A 66 15.65 0.30 11.78
C GLN A 66 14.13 0.21 11.70
N LEU A 67 13.63 -0.99 11.38
CA LEU A 67 12.20 -1.26 11.39
C LEU A 67 11.63 -1.12 12.81
N THR A 68 10.67 -0.22 13.01
CA THR A 68 9.95 -0.06 14.28
C THR A 68 8.64 -0.83 14.25
N ARG A 69 7.88 -0.70 13.14
CA ARG A 69 6.58 -1.36 12.99
C ARG A 69 6.21 -1.54 11.53
N SER A 70 5.56 -2.65 11.23
CA SER A 70 5.03 -2.99 9.93
C SER A 70 3.64 -3.62 10.08
N SER A 71 2.70 -3.23 9.24
CA SER A 71 1.34 -3.76 9.23
C SER A 71 0.65 -3.54 7.88
N TYR A 72 -0.36 -4.35 7.57
CA TYR A 72 -1.27 -4.10 6.46
C TYR A 72 -2.48 -3.28 6.92
N TYR A 73 -2.87 -2.29 6.11
CA TYR A 73 -4.08 -1.49 6.30
C TYR A 73 -5.17 -1.93 5.32
N TYR A 74 -6.43 -1.66 5.67
CA TYR A 74 -7.63 -2.05 4.90
C TYR A 74 -7.81 -3.57 4.78
N GLY A 75 -7.44 -4.33 5.80
CA GLY A 75 -7.62 -5.77 5.93
C GLY A 75 -9.08 -6.22 5.97
N LEU A 76 -10.00 -5.44 6.53
CA LEU A 76 -11.44 -5.80 6.50
C LEU A 76 -12.06 -5.63 5.11
N LEU A 77 -11.55 -4.68 4.33
CA LEU A 77 -11.98 -4.44 2.95
C LEU A 77 -11.28 -5.36 1.95
N PHE A 78 -10.11 -5.90 2.32
CA PHE A 78 -9.31 -6.78 1.50
C PHE A 78 -10.07 -7.95 0.85
N PRO A 79 -10.87 -8.77 1.55
CA PRO A 79 -11.56 -9.90 0.91
C PRO A 79 -12.54 -9.44 -0.18
N ILE A 80 -13.31 -8.38 0.06
CA ILE A 80 -14.28 -7.87 -0.91
C ILE A 80 -13.55 -7.25 -2.12
N VAL A 81 -12.57 -6.39 -1.88
CA VAL A 81 -11.84 -5.71 -2.95
C VAL A 81 -11.00 -6.69 -3.77
N SER A 82 -10.36 -7.67 -3.12
CA SER A 82 -9.58 -8.70 -3.82
C SER A 82 -10.45 -9.55 -4.74
N LEU A 83 -11.63 -9.98 -4.29
CA LEU A 83 -12.59 -10.71 -5.13
C LEU A 83 -13.02 -9.89 -6.33
N LEU A 84 -13.39 -8.63 -6.13
CA LEU A 84 -13.81 -7.73 -7.22
C LEU A 84 -12.69 -7.54 -8.26
N ARG A 85 -11.46 -7.32 -7.81
CA ARG A 85 -10.30 -7.13 -8.71
C ARG A 85 -9.91 -8.39 -9.45
N ILE A 86 -9.88 -9.54 -8.76
CA ILE A 86 -9.58 -10.83 -9.38
C ILE A 86 -10.66 -11.19 -10.42
N ALA A 87 -11.94 -10.97 -10.09
CA ALA A 87 -13.03 -11.19 -11.03
C ALA A 87 -12.89 -10.28 -12.26
N LYS A 88 -12.66 -8.97 -12.06
CA LYS A 88 -12.49 -8.00 -13.15
C LYS A 88 -11.29 -8.34 -14.06
N ASN A 89 -10.17 -8.78 -13.48
CA ASN A 89 -9.00 -9.23 -14.24
C ASN A 89 -9.26 -10.51 -15.05
N LYS A 90 -10.13 -11.42 -14.58
CA LYS A 90 -10.53 -12.62 -15.32
C LYS A 90 -11.49 -12.33 -16.45
N PHE A 91 -12.40 -11.37 -16.27
CA PHE A 91 -13.42 -10.98 -17.25
C PHE A 91 -12.99 -9.77 -18.11
N LYS A 92 -11.68 -9.62 -18.40
CA LYS A 92 -11.07 -8.50 -19.13
C LYS A 92 -11.94 -8.02 -20.29
N THR A 93 -12.76 -7.02 -20.02
CA THR A 93 -13.47 -6.25 -21.03
C THR A 93 -12.51 -5.15 -21.41
N SER A 94 -12.15 -5.04 -22.69
CA SER A 94 -11.14 -4.11 -23.22
C SER A 94 -11.55 -2.63 -23.09
N LYS A 95 -11.73 -2.13 -21.87
CA LYS A 95 -11.89 -0.71 -21.58
C LYS A 95 -10.53 -0.13 -21.24
N LEU A 96 -10.30 1.10 -21.72
CA LEU A 96 -9.13 1.91 -21.44
C LEU A 96 -8.86 1.97 -19.93
N ALA A 97 -7.59 2.07 -19.54
CA ALA A 97 -7.19 2.26 -18.15
C ALA A 97 -7.87 3.53 -17.61
N GLN A 98 -8.82 3.34 -16.68
CA GLN A 98 -9.62 4.40 -16.09
C GLN A 98 -9.43 4.41 -14.59
N SER A 99 -9.48 5.61 -14.01
CA SER A 99 -9.52 5.76 -12.56
C SER A 99 -10.75 5.06 -11.99
N GLU A 100 -10.55 4.20 -10.98
CA GLU A 100 -11.64 3.56 -10.24
C GLU A 100 -12.27 4.50 -9.19
N LEU A 101 -11.97 5.80 -9.23
CA LEU A 101 -12.60 6.83 -8.40
C LEU A 101 -14.05 7.06 -8.85
N ALA A 102 -14.95 6.18 -8.40
CA ALA A 102 -16.38 6.37 -8.54
C ALA A 102 -16.93 7.17 -7.35
N GLN A 103 -17.79 8.15 -7.63
CA GLN A 103 -18.60 8.77 -6.58
C GLN A 103 -19.67 7.78 -6.14
N HIS A 104 -19.52 7.22 -4.94
CA HIS A 104 -20.51 6.32 -4.36
C HIS A 104 -21.57 7.08 -3.58
N ASN A 105 -22.77 6.47 -3.47
CA ASN A 105 -23.88 6.99 -2.69
C ASN A 105 -23.44 7.26 -1.23
N PRO A 106 -23.88 8.37 -0.58
CA PRO A 106 -23.52 8.71 0.79
C PRO A 106 -23.69 7.57 1.81
N LEU A 107 -24.66 6.67 1.62
CA LEU A 107 -24.85 5.52 2.50
C LEU A 107 -23.67 4.52 2.43
N THR A 108 -23.18 4.23 1.22
CA THR A 108 -22.02 3.36 1.01
C THR A 108 -20.75 4.00 1.59
N ASN A 109 -20.58 5.31 1.42
CA ASN A 109 -19.44 6.01 2.00
C ASN A 109 -19.50 5.98 3.55
N TRP A 110 -20.69 6.10 4.13
CA TRP A 110 -20.88 5.99 5.58
C TRP A 110 -20.53 4.60 6.12
N THR A 111 -20.98 3.53 5.46
CA THR A 111 -20.66 2.15 5.88
C THR A 111 -19.17 1.86 5.77
N LEU A 112 -18.55 2.20 4.63
CA LEU A 112 -17.11 2.05 4.43
C LEU A 112 -16.31 2.83 5.48
N ARG A 113 -16.73 4.06 5.80
CA ARG A 113 -16.11 4.87 6.85
C ARG A 113 -16.20 4.19 8.22
N LYS A 114 -17.36 3.63 8.58
CA LYS A 114 -17.52 2.90 9.86
C LYS A 114 -16.64 1.66 9.92
N ILE A 115 -16.51 0.92 8.82
CA ILE A 115 -15.61 -0.24 8.72
C ILE A 115 -14.16 0.21 8.96
N CYS A 116 -13.70 1.25 8.25
CA CYS A 116 -12.34 1.79 8.44
C CYS A 116 -12.10 2.26 9.88
N LEU A 117 -13.08 2.92 10.50
CA LEU A 117 -12.98 3.38 11.89
C LEU A 117 -12.88 2.23 12.89
N LEU A 118 -13.64 1.16 12.69
CA LEU A 118 -13.55 -0.05 13.50
C LEU A 118 -12.20 -0.73 13.31
N GLU A 119 -11.70 -0.74 12.07
CA GLU A 119 -10.43 -1.36 11.73
C GLU A 119 -9.24 -0.65 12.40
N LEU A 120 -9.25 0.68 12.48
CA LEU A 120 -8.14 1.49 13.03
C LEU A 120 -7.61 0.98 14.38
N ARG A 121 -8.49 0.43 15.22
CA ARG A 121 -8.12 -0.08 16.54
C ARG A 121 -7.24 -1.34 16.47
N PHE A 122 -7.37 -2.14 15.42
CA PHE A 122 -6.68 -3.42 15.23
C PHE A 122 -5.68 -3.41 14.08
N MET A 123 -5.76 -2.44 13.16
CA MET A 123 -4.83 -2.30 12.03
C MET A 123 -3.36 -2.28 12.47
N ARG A 124 -3.10 -1.85 13.71
CA ARG A 124 -1.73 -1.71 14.19
C ARG A 124 -0.95 -3.02 14.29
N TRP A 125 -1.65 -4.14 14.41
CA TRP A 125 -1.07 -5.47 14.58
C TRP A 125 -1.34 -6.40 13.41
N ASN A 126 -2.07 -5.95 12.39
CA ASN A 126 -2.40 -6.79 11.25
C ASN A 126 -1.17 -7.04 10.37
N LYS A 127 -0.66 -8.27 10.37
CA LYS A 127 0.44 -8.72 9.49
C LYS A 127 -0.01 -9.74 8.44
N LEU A 128 -1.30 -10.03 8.36
CA LEU A 128 -1.84 -11.07 7.49
C LEU A 128 -2.13 -10.54 6.09
N ALA A 129 -3.06 -9.59 5.97
CA ALA A 129 -3.50 -9.08 4.67
C ALA A 129 -4.14 -7.69 4.75
N GLY A 130 -4.08 -6.94 3.65
CA GLY A 130 -4.68 -5.63 3.48
C GLY A 130 -4.38 -5.07 2.09
N LEU A 131 -4.92 -3.90 1.78
CA LEU A 131 -4.76 -3.26 0.46
C LEU A 131 -3.52 -2.36 0.40
N THR A 132 -2.99 -1.96 1.56
CA THR A 132 -1.81 -1.11 1.67
C THR A 132 -0.84 -1.73 2.66
N ALA A 133 0.44 -1.83 2.27
CA ALA A 133 1.51 -2.19 3.18
C ALA A 133 2.05 -0.91 3.83
N PHE A 134 2.10 -0.90 5.16
CA PHE A 134 2.54 0.23 5.95
C PHE A 134 3.76 -0.13 6.78
N CYS A 135 4.72 0.80 6.84
CA CYS A 135 5.93 0.67 7.64
C CYS A 135 6.26 1.99 8.35
N LEU A 136 6.65 1.88 9.62
CA LEU A 136 7.30 2.91 10.42
C LEU A 136 8.71 2.43 10.73
N ALA A 137 9.70 3.24 10.39
CA ALA A 137 11.10 2.97 10.64
C ALA A 137 11.82 4.21 11.16
N VAL A 138 12.98 4.03 11.78
CA VAL A 138 13.78 5.15 12.30
C VAL A 138 15.21 5.07 11.77
N LYS A 139 15.79 6.23 11.45
CA LYS A 139 17.22 6.33 11.18
C LYS A 139 17.98 6.26 12.50
N LYS A 140 18.96 5.38 12.60
CA LYS A 140 19.85 5.30 13.76
C LYS A 140 20.71 6.56 13.89
#